data_AF-A0A1F6XNS4-F1
#
_entry.id   AF-A0A1F6XNS4-F1
#
_cell.length_a   1.000
_cell.length_b   1.000
_cell.length_c   1.000
_cell.angle_alpha   90.00
_cell.angle_beta   90.00
_cell.angle_gamma   90.00
#
_symmetry.space_group_name_H-M   'P 1'
#
loop_
_entity.id
_entity.type
_entity.pdbx_description
1 polymer ?
#
loop_
_entity_poly.entity_id
_entity_poly.type
_entity_poly.pdbx_seq_one_letter_code
_entity_poly.pdbx_strand_id
1 'polypeptide(L)'
;MNEMPQTIDENSLREQQSGKVVDLLRRIGAYEYTQHLLASPEAANQFSFEKFKDFLVRINGIARDIPIHERRTDGERVRLEGMSTSAVPRHEDKEILLREAYESLGGLSLEDRAYLLPAMINEVHLFNDGNGRTSRILYTLLRSFVSEQAFDEALKTAIGKDGRYNSPDPDPSIIGPDREKIVLMRHGIKFGNEKGFFPVAPEDLRGFFAVTEKPDTPNGKKLMDMRDDDHAYVFLAAYEFLKEEKALEDFTVSNEHGDFLSPLKMEQTLTEGEWGEIFSRYFSIKREHARLLISAFLEPENYKNMEGTMNLKDYFKGKVQKRWEENRA
;
A
#
# COMPACT_ATOMS: atom_id res chain seq x y z
N MET A 1 38.05 14.94 -28.67
CA MET A 1 36.75 15.43 -28.16
C MET A 1 36.09 14.24 -27.50
N ASN A 2 35.92 14.26 -26.18
CA ASN A 2 35.11 13.25 -25.50
C ASN A 2 33.65 13.57 -25.82
N GLU A 3 33.00 12.70 -26.57
CA GLU A 3 31.55 12.74 -26.70
C GLU A 3 30.96 12.58 -25.30
N MET A 4 30.28 13.62 -24.83
CA MET A 4 29.47 13.49 -23.62
C MET A 4 28.43 12.40 -23.86
N PRO A 5 28.17 11.51 -22.89
CA PRO A 5 27.11 10.50 -23.04
C PRO A 5 25.81 11.20 -23.40
N GLN A 6 25.20 10.79 -24.50
CA GLN A 6 23.86 11.25 -24.86
C GLN A 6 22.95 11.01 -23.65
N THR A 7 22.35 12.08 -23.14
CA THR A 7 21.27 11.99 -22.16
C THR A 7 20.20 11.09 -22.77
N ILE A 8 20.05 9.88 -22.22
CA ILE A 8 19.00 8.95 -22.62
C ILE A 8 17.68 9.66 -22.33
N ASP A 9 16.89 9.91 -23.37
CA ASP A 9 15.55 10.46 -23.19
C ASP A 9 14.70 9.39 -22.47
N GLU A 10 14.48 9.59 -21.18
CA GLU A 10 13.66 8.71 -20.35
C GLU A 10 12.26 8.52 -20.94
N ASN A 11 11.75 9.48 -21.72
CA ASN A 11 10.46 9.37 -22.37
C ASN A 11 10.49 8.33 -23.51
N SER A 12 11.47 8.43 -24.42
CA SER A 12 11.69 7.43 -25.46
C SER A 12 11.89 6.02 -24.89
N LEU A 13 12.63 5.90 -23.77
CA LEU A 13 12.83 4.63 -23.09
C LEU A 13 11.51 4.05 -22.54
N ARG A 14 10.64 4.88 -21.94
CA ARG A 14 9.32 4.46 -21.43
C ARG A 14 8.36 4.05 -22.54
N GLU A 15 8.37 4.74 -23.68
CA GLU A 15 7.55 4.35 -24.84
C GLU A 15 8.00 3.01 -25.41
N GLN A 16 9.31 2.80 -25.56
CA GLN A 16 9.86 1.51 -26.00
C GLN A 16 9.52 0.37 -25.04
N GLN A 17 9.63 0.61 -23.72
CA GLN A 17 9.23 -0.35 -22.68
C GLN A 17 7.73 -0.66 -22.76
N SER A 18 6.88 0.34 -23.00
CA SER A 18 5.43 0.14 -23.15
C SER A 18 5.11 -0.81 -24.30
N GLY A 19 5.78 -0.64 -25.45
CA GLY A 19 5.66 -1.55 -26.59
C GLY A 19 6.05 -2.99 -26.23
N LYS A 20 7.21 -3.17 -25.57
CA LYS A 20 7.69 -4.50 -25.11
C LYS A 20 6.70 -5.20 -24.17
N VAL A 21 6.09 -4.45 -23.25
CA VAL A 21 5.09 -4.98 -22.31
C VAL A 21 3.84 -5.44 -23.06
N VAL A 22 3.29 -4.61 -23.96
CA VAL A 22 2.11 -4.95 -24.77
C VAL A 22 2.38 -6.20 -25.62
N ASP A 23 3.52 -6.26 -26.30
CA ASP A 23 3.88 -7.40 -27.15
C ASP A 23 4.01 -8.69 -26.34
N LEU A 24 4.61 -8.64 -25.14
CA LEU A 24 4.64 -9.80 -24.25
C LEU A 24 3.22 -10.24 -23.89
N LEU A 25 2.40 -9.31 -23.40
CA LEU A 25 1.06 -9.61 -22.89
C LEU A 25 0.21 -10.27 -23.97
N ARG A 26 0.31 -9.83 -25.23
CA ARG A 26 -0.31 -10.51 -26.36
C ARG A 26 0.26 -11.91 -26.59
N ARG A 27 1.59 -12.05 -26.66
CA ARG A 27 2.26 -13.32 -26.94
C ARG A 27 1.95 -14.42 -25.93
N ILE A 28 1.74 -14.07 -24.67
CA ILE A 28 1.40 -15.03 -23.61
C ILE A 28 -0.11 -15.23 -23.44
N GLY A 29 -0.94 -14.59 -24.28
CA GLY A 29 -2.40 -14.60 -24.16
C GLY A 29 -2.88 -14.07 -22.81
N ALA A 30 -2.23 -13.01 -22.30
CA ALA A 30 -2.48 -12.48 -20.96
C ALA A 30 -3.92 -12.00 -20.79
N TYR A 31 -4.52 -11.47 -21.85
CA TYR A 31 -5.90 -11.00 -21.82
C TYR A 31 -6.87 -12.17 -21.67
N GLU A 32 -6.75 -13.18 -22.54
CA GLU A 32 -7.55 -14.41 -22.45
C GLU A 32 -7.34 -15.08 -21.09
N TYR A 33 -6.08 -15.16 -20.66
CA TYR A 33 -5.68 -15.68 -19.35
C TYR A 33 -6.43 -14.98 -18.20
N THR A 34 -6.48 -13.64 -18.18
CA THR A 34 -7.15 -12.91 -17.11
C THR A 34 -8.67 -12.93 -17.25
N GLN A 35 -9.23 -12.94 -18.46
CA GLN A 35 -10.67 -13.15 -18.64
C GLN A 35 -11.10 -14.54 -18.15
N HIS A 36 -10.28 -15.59 -18.34
CA HIS A 36 -10.54 -16.91 -17.77
C HIS A 36 -10.45 -16.93 -16.23
N LEU A 37 -9.49 -16.20 -15.64
CA LEU A 37 -9.39 -16.00 -14.18
C LEU A 37 -10.66 -15.34 -13.61
N LEU A 38 -11.29 -14.45 -14.38
CA LEU A 38 -12.56 -13.83 -14.02
C LEU A 38 -13.73 -14.79 -14.16
N ALA A 39 -13.81 -15.56 -15.25
CA ALA A 39 -15.03 -16.24 -15.65
C ALA A 39 -15.40 -17.52 -14.86
N SER A 40 -14.48 -18.17 -14.14
CA SER A 40 -14.75 -19.46 -13.50
C SER A 40 -14.11 -19.59 -12.11
N PRO A 41 -14.87 -19.96 -11.07
CA PRO A 41 -14.33 -20.34 -9.77
C PRO A 41 -13.36 -21.54 -9.84
N GLU A 42 -13.60 -22.47 -10.77
CA GLU A 42 -12.73 -23.63 -11.01
C GLU A 42 -11.37 -23.26 -11.62
N ALA A 43 -11.24 -22.04 -12.14
CA ALA A 43 -9.99 -21.50 -12.66
C ALA A 43 -8.89 -21.45 -11.58
N ALA A 44 -9.24 -21.39 -10.29
CA ALA A 44 -8.27 -21.38 -9.18
C ALA A 44 -7.32 -22.61 -9.18
N ASN A 45 -7.78 -23.78 -9.66
CA ASN A 45 -6.93 -24.97 -9.76
C ASN A 45 -5.98 -24.93 -10.96
N GLN A 46 -6.34 -24.22 -12.02
CA GLN A 46 -5.48 -24.00 -13.19
C GLN A 46 -4.53 -22.81 -13.00
N PHE A 47 -4.94 -21.87 -12.16
CA PHE A 47 -4.26 -20.63 -11.82
C PHE A 47 -3.99 -20.59 -10.31
N SER A 48 -2.94 -21.28 -9.90
CA SER A 48 -2.41 -21.19 -8.53
C SER A 48 -1.84 -19.80 -8.27
N PHE A 49 -1.84 -19.36 -7.01
CA PHE A 49 -1.17 -18.14 -6.57
C PHE A 49 0.27 -18.00 -7.09
N GLU A 50 1.06 -19.08 -7.12
CA GLU A 50 2.44 -19.04 -7.62
C GLU A 50 2.54 -18.60 -9.09
N LYS A 51 1.61 -19.04 -9.94
CA LYS A 51 1.55 -18.61 -11.36
C LYS A 51 1.19 -17.13 -11.47
N PHE A 52 0.28 -16.66 -10.61
CA PHE A 52 -0.07 -15.25 -10.54
C PHE A 52 1.13 -14.40 -10.08
N LYS A 53 1.84 -14.82 -9.04
CA LYS A 53 3.06 -14.16 -8.57
C LYS A 53 4.14 -14.09 -9.65
N ASP A 54 4.41 -15.20 -10.34
CA ASP A 54 5.34 -15.26 -11.46
C ASP A 54 4.93 -14.31 -12.60
N PHE A 55 3.64 -14.22 -12.89
CA PHE A 55 3.10 -13.30 -13.88
C PHE A 55 3.38 -11.83 -13.51
N LEU A 56 3.15 -11.44 -12.25
CA LEU A 56 3.47 -10.09 -11.78
C LEU A 56 4.97 -9.77 -11.90
N VAL A 57 5.83 -10.71 -11.48
CA VAL A 57 7.29 -10.57 -11.57
C VAL A 57 7.74 -10.37 -13.03
N ARG A 58 7.15 -11.11 -13.98
CA ARG A 58 7.47 -10.99 -15.40
C ARG A 58 7.06 -9.64 -15.97
N ILE A 59 5.85 -9.18 -15.68
CA ILE A 59 5.34 -7.89 -16.16
C ILE A 59 6.15 -6.74 -15.59
N ASN A 60 6.34 -6.71 -14.27
CA ASN A 60 7.11 -5.66 -13.61
C ASN A 60 8.56 -5.64 -14.12
N GLY A 61 9.18 -6.82 -14.27
CA GLY A 61 10.52 -6.95 -14.80
C GLY A 61 10.67 -6.40 -16.23
N ILE A 62 9.69 -6.60 -17.12
CA ILE A 62 9.73 -6.03 -18.48
C ILE A 62 9.49 -4.52 -18.46
N ALA A 63 8.53 -4.06 -17.63
CA ALA A 63 8.26 -2.64 -17.46
C ALA A 63 9.45 -1.85 -16.88
N ARG A 64 10.39 -2.54 -16.21
CA ARG A 64 11.64 -1.98 -15.67
C ARG A 64 12.88 -2.35 -16.48
N ASP A 65 12.73 -3.06 -17.61
CA ASP A 65 13.81 -3.59 -18.44
C ASP A 65 14.84 -4.46 -17.68
N ILE A 66 14.36 -5.21 -16.68
CA ILE A 66 15.17 -6.13 -15.87
C ILE A 66 15.41 -7.44 -16.65
N PRO A 67 16.66 -7.93 -16.74
CA PRO A 67 16.99 -9.22 -17.35
C PRO A 67 16.19 -10.37 -16.74
N ILE A 68 15.75 -11.33 -17.56
CA ILE A 68 14.85 -12.43 -17.12
C ILE A 68 15.35 -13.15 -15.86
N HIS A 69 16.65 -13.40 -15.75
CA HIS A 69 17.27 -14.12 -14.64
C HIS A 69 17.41 -13.30 -13.34
N GLU A 70 17.17 -11.99 -13.39
CA GLU A 70 17.22 -11.08 -12.24
C GLU A 70 15.82 -10.71 -11.72
N ARG A 71 14.76 -11.05 -12.46
CA ARG A 71 13.39 -10.69 -12.09
C ARG A 71 12.96 -11.43 -10.83
N ARG A 72 12.57 -10.67 -9.82
CA ARG A 72 12.06 -11.17 -8.54
C ARG A 72 11.21 -10.10 -7.85
N THR A 73 10.55 -10.49 -6.77
CA THR A 73 10.05 -9.53 -5.79
C THR A 73 11.27 -8.89 -5.11
N ASP A 74 11.36 -7.57 -5.13
CA ASP A 74 12.53 -6.85 -4.62
C ASP A 74 12.15 -5.70 -3.69
N GLY A 75 10.87 -5.52 -3.36
CA GLY A 75 10.33 -4.41 -2.58
C GLY A 75 10.70 -4.37 -1.09
N GLU A 76 11.84 -4.90 -0.66
CA GLU A 76 12.29 -4.83 0.75
C GLU A 76 12.66 -3.40 1.16
N ARG A 77 13.16 -2.59 0.24
CA ARG A 77 13.68 -1.22 0.51
C ARG A 77 12.90 -0.14 -0.24
N VAL A 78 11.60 -0.35 -0.40
CA VAL A 78 10.70 0.61 -1.05
C VAL A 78 10.76 1.92 -0.30
N ARG A 79 11.00 3.02 -1.02
CA ARG A 79 10.83 4.38 -0.51
C ARG A 79 9.74 5.02 -1.32
N LEU A 80 8.66 5.44 -0.65
CA LEU A 80 7.65 6.26 -1.32
C LEU A 80 8.18 7.68 -1.42
N GLU A 81 7.74 8.41 -2.44
CA GLU A 81 8.17 9.79 -2.64
C GLU A 81 7.81 10.62 -1.40
N GLY A 82 8.83 11.18 -0.74
CA GLY A 82 8.66 11.96 0.48
C GLY A 82 8.46 11.14 1.77
N MET A 83 8.59 9.80 1.74
CA MET A 83 8.46 8.94 2.92
C MET A 83 9.68 8.01 3.11
N SER A 84 9.88 7.53 4.34
CA SER A 84 10.87 6.49 4.65
C SER A 84 10.43 5.09 4.18
N THR A 85 11.28 4.08 4.40
CA THR A 85 10.98 2.68 4.05
C THR A 85 9.90 2.03 4.92
N SER A 86 9.43 2.72 5.95
CA SER A 86 8.51 2.18 6.97
C SER A 86 7.04 2.27 6.56
N ALA A 87 6.71 3.11 5.56
CA ALA A 87 5.34 3.40 5.15
C ALA A 87 4.54 2.20 4.61
N VAL A 88 5.18 1.05 4.36
CA VAL A 88 4.60 -0.15 3.74
C VAL A 88 4.75 -1.38 4.65
N PRO A 89 3.95 -2.46 4.47
CA PRO A 89 4.13 -3.71 5.23
C PRO A 89 5.54 -4.28 5.11
N ARG A 90 6.00 -5.03 6.13
CA ARG A 90 7.31 -5.72 6.08
C ARG A 90 7.36 -6.67 4.91
N HIS A 91 8.57 -6.88 4.38
CA HIS A 91 8.79 -7.77 3.25
C HIS A 91 8.19 -9.18 3.46
N GLU A 92 8.33 -9.74 4.66
CA GLU A 92 7.78 -11.06 5.04
C GLU A 92 6.25 -11.14 5.00
N ASP A 93 5.55 -10.02 5.22
CA ASP A 93 4.08 -9.96 5.20
C ASP A 93 3.51 -9.75 3.79
N LYS A 94 4.31 -9.25 2.83
CA LYS A 94 3.82 -8.84 1.49
C LYS A 94 3.23 -10.01 0.71
N GLU A 95 3.91 -11.15 0.69
CA GLU A 95 3.43 -12.33 -0.03
C GLU A 95 2.15 -12.88 0.62
N ILE A 96 2.09 -12.90 1.95
CA ILE A 96 0.93 -13.37 2.71
C ILE A 96 -0.30 -12.51 2.37
N LEU A 97 -0.16 -11.18 2.44
CA LEU A 97 -1.24 -10.24 2.10
C LEU A 97 -1.69 -10.37 0.65
N LEU A 98 -0.75 -10.54 -0.29
CA LEU A 98 -1.09 -10.73 -1.70
C LEU A 98 -1.81 -12.06 -1.93
N ARG A 99 -1.41 -13.13 -1.21
CA ARG A 99 -2.05 -14.44 -1.25
C ARG A 99 -3.47 -14.38 -0.70
N GLU A 100 -3.66 -13.75 0.45
CA GLU A 100 -4.99 -13.51 1.03
C GLU A 100 -5.91 -12.79 0.03
N ALA A 101 -5.42 -11.74 -0.62
CA ALA A 101 -6.19 -11.01 -1.63
C ALA A 101 -6.55 -11.88 -2.85
N TYR A 102 -5.61 -12.74 -3.30
CA TYR A 102 -5.82 -13.65 -4.41
C TYR A 102 -6.85 -14.74 -4.10
N GLU A 103 -6.77 -15.34 -2.92
CA GLU A 103 -7.67 -16.40 -2.47
C GLU A 103 -9.09 -15.84 -2.21
N SER A 104 -9.19 -14.56 -1.85
CA SER A 104 -10.45 -13.84 -1.64
C SER A 104 -11.26 -13.63 -2.93
N LEU A 105 -10.66 -13.76 -4.12
CA LEU A 105 -11.33 -13.48 -5.39
C LEU A 105 -12.59 -14.33 -5.62
N GLY A 106 -12.62 -15.55 -5.08
CA GLY A 106 -13.78 -16.45 -5.18
C GLY A 106 -15.06 -15.86 -4.60
N GLY A 107 -14.95 -14.99 -3.59
CA GLY A 107 -16.07 -14.30 -2.95
C GLY A 107 -16.47 -12.98 -3.61
N LEU A 108 -15.77 -12.54 -4.66
CA LEU A 108 -15.92 -11.20 -5.25
C LEU A 108 -16.52 -11.22 -6.65
N SER A 109 -17.28 -10.16 -6.97
CA SER A 109 -17.75 -9.88 -8.33
C SER A 109 -16.58 -9.59 -9.28
N LEU A 110 -16.76 -9.78 -10.59
CA LEU A 110 -15.69 -9.52 -11.56
C LEU A 110 -15.19 -8.08 -11.51
N GLU A 111 -16.12 -7.15 -11.33
CA GLU A 111 -15.80 -5.74 -11.19
C GLU A 111 -14.93 -5.51 -9.95
N ASP A 112 -15.31 -6.07 -8.80
CA ASP A 112 -14.59 -5.89 -7.55
C ASP A 112 -13.19 -6.53 -7.57
N ARG A 113 -13.03 -7.68 -8.26
CA ARG A 113 -11.72 -8.29 -8.52
C ARG A 113 -10.78 -7.34 -9.28
N ALA A 114 -11.32 -6.61 -10.26
CA ALA A 114 -10.56 -5.65 -11.05
C ALA A 114 -10.06 -4.46 -10.20
N TYR A 115 -10.65 -4.16 -9.05
CA TYR A 115 -10.16 -3.12 -8.15
C TYR A 115 -9.24 -3.66 -7.05
N LEU A 116 -9.64 -4.73 -6.36
CA LEU A 116 -8.90 -5.21 -5.19
C LEU A 116 -7.49 -5.68 -5.54
N LEU A 117 -7.36 -6.57 -6.54
CA LEU A 117 -6.08 -7.22 -6.82
C LEU A 117 -5.02 -6.21 -7.30
N PRO A 118 -5.33 -5.26 -8.20
CA PRO A 118 -4.45 -4.15 -8.52
C PRO A 118 -4.14 -3.24 -7.34
N ALA A 119 -5.12 -2.91 -6.50
CA ALA A 119 -4.91 -2.04 -5.36
C ALA A 119 -3.96 -2.69 -4.33
N MET A 120 -4.05 -4.01 -4.14
CA MET A 120 -3.16 -4.74 -3.25
C MET A 120 -1.70 -4.75 -3.73
N ILE A 121 -1.43 -4.72 -5.04
CA ILE A 121 -0.06 -4.56 -5.57
C ILE A 121 0.55 -3.23 -5.13
N ASN A 122 -0.25 -2.16 -5.18
CA ASN A 122 0.16 -0.86 -4.68
C ASN A 122 0.29 -0.90 -3.15
N GLU A 123 -0.70 -1.42 -2.43
CA GLU A 123 -0.70 -1.43 -0.96
C GLU A 123 0.54 -2.12 -0.37
N VAL A 124 0.90 -3.29 -0.87
CA VAL A 124 2.04 -4.05 -0.33
C VAL A 124 3.37 -3.57 -0.89
N HIS A 125 3.38 -2.84 -2.00
CA HIS A 125 4.58 -2.46 -2.74
C HIS A 125 5.54 -3.65 -2.94
N LEU A 126 5.11 -4.65 -3.71
CA LEU A 126 5.84 -5.91 -3.92
C LEU A 126 7.23 -5.71 -4.55
N PHE A 127 7.37 -4.66 -5.35
CA PHE A 127 8.57 -4.31 -6.10
C PHE A 127 9.19 -3.01 -5.60
N ASN A 128 10.50 -2.81 -5.77
CA ASN A 128 11.16 -1.53 -5.43
C ASN A 128 10.67 -0.37 -6.31
N ASP A 129 10.23 -0.67 -7.53
CA ASP A 129 9.64 0.30 -8.45
C ASP A 129 8.56 -0.37 -9.34
N GLY A 130 7.70 0.42 -9.95
CA GLY A 130 6.75 -0.03 -10.96
C GLY A 130 5.48 -0.67 -10.41
N ASN A 131 5.21 -0.58 -9.10
CA ASN A 131 3.97 -1.07 -8.49
C ASN A 131 2.74 -0.43 -9.14
N GLY A 132 2.70 0.90 -9.24
CA GLY A 132 1.58 1.61 -9.89
C GLY A 132 1.37 1.21 -11.35
N ARG A 133 2.45 1.04 -12.12
CA ARG A 133 2.37 0.56 -13.51
C ARG A 133 1.84 -0.88 -13.57
N THR A 134 2.33 -1.75 -12.70
CA THR A 134 1.90 -3.16 -12.62
C THR A 134 0.43 -3.26 -12.20
N SER A 135 0.01 -2.44 -11.24
CA SER A 135 -1.38 -2.30 -10.80
C SER A 135 -2.28 -1.89 -11.96
N ARG A 136 -1.95 -0.83 -12.70
CA ARG A 136 -2.76 -0.40 -13.86
C ARG A 136 -2.82 -1.45 -14.98
N ILE A 137 -1.71 -2.12 -15.29
CA ILE A 137 -1.71 -3.25 -16.23
C ILE A 137 -2.69 -4.33 -15.79
N LEU A 138 -2.63 -4.73 -14.52
CA LEU A 138 -3.52 -5.76 -13.98
C LEU A 138 -4.98 -5.29 -13.99
N TYR A 139 -5.25 -4.03 -13.64
CA TYR A 139 -6.59 -3.44 -13.72
C TYR A 139 -7.15 -3.52 -15.15
N THR A 140 -6.36 -3.12 -16.14
CA THR A 140 -6.75 -3.21 -17.55
C THR A 140 -7.01 -4.66 -17.95
N LEU A 141 -6.15 -5.60 -17.59
CA LEU A 141 -6.33 -7.02 -17.90
C LEU A 141 -7.57 -7.64 -17.26
N LEU A 142 -7.98 -7.17 -16.08
CA LEU A 142 -9.14 -7.65 -15.35
C LEU A 142 -10.46 -6.98 -15.78
N ARG A 143 -10.45 -6.15 -16.83
CA ARG A 143 -11.66 -5.53 -17.37
C ARG A 143 -12.06 -6.13 -18.71
N SER A 144 -13.36 -6.07 -19.00
CA SER A 144 -13.90 -6.43 -20.30
C SER A 144 -13.85 -5.23 -21.25
N PHE A 145 -13.58 -5.51 -22.53
CA PHE A 145 -13.52 -4.52 -23.59
C PHE A 145 -14.43 -4.95 -24.75
N VAL A 146 -14.94 -3.97 -25.48
CA VAL A 146 -15.80 -4.20 -26.65
C VAL A 146 -15.05 -4.80 -27.84
N SER A 147 -13.73 -4.68 -27.86
CA SER A 147 -12.84 -5.24 -28.89
C SER A 147 -11.41 -5.38 -28.37
N GLU A 148 -10.62 -6.23 -29.03
CA GLU A 148 -9.17 -6.36 -28.79
C GLU A 148 -8.44 -5.03 -29.01
N GLN A 149 -8.85 -4.25 -30.02
CA GLN A 149 -8.31 -2.92 -30.28
C GLN A 149 -8.55 -1.95 -29.11
N ALA A 150 -9.76 -1.96 -28.52
CA ALA A 150 -10.06 -1.10 -27.37
C ALA A 150 -9.24 -1.51 -26.14
N PHE A 151 -9.02 -2.83 -25.95
CA PHE A 151 -8.13 -3.34 -24.91
C PHE A 151 -6.69 -2.86 -25.13
N ASP A 152 -6.16 -2.97 -26.35
CA ASP A 152 -4.81 -2.56 -26.70
C ASP A 152 -4.56 -1.07 -26.47
N GLU A 153 -5.51 -0.22 -26.87
CA GLU A 153 -5.44 1.23 -26.67
C GLU A 153 -5.46 1.58 -25.17
N ALA A 154 -6.34 0.92 -24.40
CA ALA A 154 -6.40 1.10 -22.96
C ALA A 154 -5.10 0.65 -22.27
N LEU A 155 -4.53 -0.48 -22.68
CA LEU A 155 -3.30 -1.02 -22.12
C LEU A 155 -2.09 -0.12 -22.42
N LYS A 156 -1.96 0.35 -23.67
CA LYS A 156 -0.91 1.33 -24.04
C LYS A 156 -1.03 2.61 -23.22
N THR A 157 -2.26 3.10 -23.02
CA THR A 157 -2.53 4.27 -22.19
C THR A 157 -2.12 4.05 -20.74
N ALA A 158 -2.49 2.91 -20.16
CA ALA A 158 -2.22 2.57 -18.76
C ALA A 158 -0.72 2.44 -18.42
N ILE A 159 0.07 1.93 -19.37
CA ILE A 159 1.52 1.73 -19.22
C ILE A 159 2.31 3.00 -19.56
N GLY A 160 1.75 3.84 -20.44
CA GLY A 160 2.40 5.05 -20.95
C GLY A 160 2.77 6.05 -19.86
N LYS A 161 3.55 7.07 -20.27
CA LYS A 161 4.09 8.12 -19.39
C LYS A 161 3.03 8.72 -18.46
N ASP A 162 1.89 9.07 -19.02
CA ASP A 162 0.79 9.72 -18.31
C ASP A 162 -0.29 8.72 -17.87
N GLY A 163 0.02 7.41 -17.86
CA GLY A 163 -0.97 6.37 -17.55
C GLY A 163 -1.60 6.53 -16.17
N ARG A 164 -0.88 7.08 -15.19
CA ARG A 164 -1.44 7.44 -13.87
C ARG A 164 -2.60 8.44 -13.97
N TYR A 165 -2.56 9.33 -14.96
CA TYR A 165 -3.53 10.41 -15.15
C TYR A 165 -4.59 10.03 -16.18
N ASN A 166 -4.18 9.34 -17.25
CA ASN A 166 -5.02 9.04 -18.41
C ASN A 166 -5.74 7.69 -18.31
N SER A 167 -5.50 6.90 -17.27
CA SER A 167 -6.23 5.65 -17.00
C SER A 167 -6.62 5.54 -15.52
N PRO A 168 -7.59 4.69 -15.17
CA PRO A 168 -7.91 4.41 -13.77
C PRO A 168 -6.66 3.93 -13.01
N ASP A 169 -6.38 4.56 -11.87
CA ASP A 169 -5.27 4.25 -10.98
C ASP A 169 -5.82 3.71 -9.64
N PRO A 170 -5.86 2.38 -9.42
CA PRO A 170 -6.28 1.76 -8.16
C PRO A 170 -5.26 2.00 -7.05
N ASP A 171 -5.15 3.25 -6.62
CA ASP A 171 -4.22 3.74 -5.62
C ASP A 171 -4.91 3.70 -4.24
N PRO A 172 -4.57 2.75 -3.35
CA PRO A 172 -5.27 2.55 -2.09
C PRO A 172 -5.04 3.70 -1.09
N SER A 173 -4.10 4.62 -1.37
CA SER A 173 -3.88 5.81 -0.55
C SER A 173 -5.07 6.79 -0.57
N ILE A 174 -5.92 6.75 -1.62
CA ILE A 174 -7.08 7.65 -1.74
C ILE A 174 -8.14 7.43 -0.66
N ILE A 175 -8.12 6.26 -0.01
CA ILE A 175 -8.93 5.91 1.18
C ILE A 175 -8.05 5.60 2.40
N GLY A 176 -6.77 5.99 2.37
CA GLY A 176 -5.81 5.78 3.46
C GLY A 176 -6.32 6.32 4.81
N PRO A 177 -6.80 7.58 4.89
CA PRO A 177 -7.30 8.16 6.14
C PRO A 177 -8.53 7.42 6.71
N ASP A 178 -9.46 6.98 5.87
CA ASP A 178 -10.62 6.18 6.30
C ASP A 178 -10.17 4.87 6.96
N ARG A 179 -9.21 4.17 6.32
CA ARG A 179 -8.65 2.91 6.83
C ARG A 179 -7.85 3.12 8.11
N GLU A 180 -7.04 4.17 8.17
CA GLU A 180 -6.27 4.51 9.35
C GLU A 180 -7.17 4.72 10.57
N LYS A 181 -8.25 5.50 10.41
CA LYS A 181 -9.21 5.69 11.49
C LYS A 181 -9.83 4.39 11.98
N ILE A 182 -10.26 3.52 11.06
CA ILE A 182 -10.87 2.23 11.43
C ILE A 182 -9.91 1.40 12.26
N VAL A 183 -8.63 1.29 11.85
CA VAL A 183 -7.60 0.56 12.60
C VAL A 183 -7.39 1.21 13.97
N LEU A 184 -7.15 2.52 14.04
CA LEU A 184 -6.92 3.21 15.30
C LEU A 184 -8.10 3.06 16.28
N MET A 185 -9.35 3.13 15.78
CA MET A 185 -10.54 2.91 16.60
C MET A 185 -10.64 1.48 17.16
N ARG A 186 -10.21 0.46 16.41
CA ARG A 186 -10.15 -0.94 16.90
C ARG A 186 -9.19 -1.09 18.08
N HIS A 187 -8.13 -0.29 18.07
CA HIS A 187 -7.16 -0.19 19.15
C HIS A 187 -7.57 0.83 20.24
N GLY A 188 -8.82 1.27 20.26
CA GLY A 188 -9.37 2.13 21.32
C GLY A 188 -9.00 3.61 21.22
N ILE A 189 -8.32 4.04 20.14
CA ILE A 189 -8.03 5.46 19.92
C ILE A 189 -9.31 6.19 19.51
N LYS A 190 -9.62 7.25 20.25
CA LYS A 190 -10.78 8.12 20.01
C LYS A 190 -10.43 9.21 18.98
N PHE A 191 -11.45 9.79 18.36
CA PHE A 191 -11.32 10.92 17.43
C PHE A 191 -12.18 12.07 17.92
N GLY A 192 -11.71 13.31 17.73
CA GLY A 192 -12.35 14.49 18.33
C GLY A 192 -13.79 14.74 17.87
N ASN A 193 -14.15 14.22 16.68
CA ASN A 193 -15.53 14.04 16.25
C ASN A 193 -15.61 12.89 15.22
N GLU A 194 -16.83 12.44 14.93
CA GLU A 194 -17.08 11.31 14.01
C GLU A 194 -16.52 11.55 12.60
N LYS A 195 -16.42 12.80 12.16
CA LYS A 195 -15.91 13.18 10.82
C LYS A 195 -14.45 13.64 10.82
N GLY A 196 -13.80 13.67 11.97
CA GLY A 196 -12.46 14.20 12.15
C GLY A 196 -11.40 13.18 11.78
N PHE A 197 -10.30 13.67 11.20
CA PHE A 197 -9.12 12.88 10.84
C PHE A 197 -8.03 12.90 11.91
N PHE A 198 -8.23 13.69 12.96
CA PHE A 198 -7.21 13.85 14.00
C PHE A 198 -7.52 12.90 15.16
N PRO A 199 -6.68 11.87 15.38
CA PRO A 199 -6.81 11.02 16.54
C PRO A 199 -6.58 11.86 17.81
N VAL A 200 -7.31 11.52 18.87
CA VAL A 200 -7.16 12.12 20.19
C VAL A 200 -6.24 11.21 20.98
N ALA A 201 -5.28 11.80 21.68
CA ALA A 201 -4.40 11.06 22.56
C ALA A 201 -5.23 10.28 23.61
N PRO A 202 -4.78 9.08 24.01
CA PRO A 202 -5.40 8.32 25.10
C PRO A 202 -5.53 9.15 26.37
N GLU A 203 -6.50 8.85 27.25
CA GLU A 203 -6.79 9.66 28.45
C GLU A 203 -5.60 9.83 29.40
N ASP A 204 -4.67 8.87 29.38
CA ASP A 204 -3.42 8.89 30.15
C ASP A 204 -2.40 9.92 29.63
N LEU A 205 -2.63 10.51 28.45
CA LEU A 205 -1.72 11.43 27.77
C LEU A 205 -2.46 12.62 27.17
N ARG A 206 -1.78 13.77 27.13
CA ARG A 206 -2.31 14.99 26.50
C ARG A 206 -1.98 15.08 25.02
N GLY A 207 -0.96 14.35 24.56
CA GLY A 207 -0.60 14.22 23.15
C GLY A 207 0.18 12.94 22.88
N PHE A 208 0.75 12.83 21.67
CA PHE A 208 1.39 11.61 21.19
C PHE A 208 2.85 11.52 21.68
N PHE A 209 3.74 12.32 21.10
CA PHE A 209 5.16 12.39 21.45
C PHE A 209 5.58 13.82 21.80
N ALA A 210 6.41 13.98 22.84
CA ALA A 210 7.13 15.21 23.12
C ALA A 210 8.54 15.14 22.50
N VAL A 211 8.75 15.87 21.41
CA VAL A 211 10.02 15.90 20.67
C VAL A 211 10.73 17.21 20.95
N THR A 212 11.12 17.42 22.20
CA THR A 212 11.97 18.55 22.61
C THR A 212 13.43 18.31 22.22
N GLU A 213 13.88 17.07 22.35
CA GLU A 213 15.21 16.60 21.96
C GLU A 213 15.07 15.40 21.03
N LYS A 214 15.93 15.33 20.02
CA LYS A 214 15.91 14.22 19.05
C LYS A 214 16.80 13.09 19.55
N PRO A 215 16.27 11.86 19.68
CA PRO A 215 17.09 10.70 20.03
C PRO A 215 18.17 10.44 18.97
N ASP A 216 19.33 9.92 19.39
CA ASP A 216 20.52 9.78 18.54
C ASP A 216 20.98 8.34 18.28
N THR A 217 20.45 7.37 19.04
CA THR A 217 20.69 5.95 18.83
C THR A 217 20.03 5.45 17.56
N PRO A 218 20.46 4.30 17.01
CA PRO A 218 19.81 3.71 15.83
C PRO A 218 18.30 3.47 15.99
N ASN A 219 17.86 2.96 17.14
CA ASN A 219 16.44 2.67 17.39
C ASN A 219 15.64 3.96 17.61
N GLY A 220 16.19 4.92 18.35
CA GLY A 220 15.56 6.22 18.54
C GLY A 220 15.39 6.98 17.21
N LYS A 221 16.42 7.00 16.35
CA LYS A 221 16.33 7.55 14.98
C LYS A 221 15.28 6.83 14.15
N LYS A 222 15.25 5.50 14.20
CA LYS A 222 14.26 4.69 13.49
C LYS A 222 12.82 4.98 13.94
N LEU A 223 12.59 5.16 15.25
CA LEU A 223 11.29 5.59 15.79
C LEU A 223 10.90 6.96 15.22
N MET A 224 11.83 7.91 15.16
CA MET A 224 11.58 9.24 14.62
C MET A 224 11.28 9.23 13.12
N ASP A 225 12.01 8.42 12.34
CA ASP A 225 11.74 8.23 10.91
C ASP A 225 10.33 7.65 10.70
N MET A 226 9.95 6.63 11.49
CA MET A 226 8.59 6.06 11.46
C MET A 226 7.52 7.08 11.87
N ARG A 227 7.83 7.95 12.84
CA ARG A 227 6.90 8.99 13.30
C ARG A 227 6.63 10.02 12.22
N ASP A 228 7.64 10.41 11.45
CA ASP A 228 7.47 11.43 10.42
C ASP A 228 6.58 10.93 9.27
N ASP A 229 6.54 9.61 9.02
CA ASP A 229 5.65 8.99 8.03
C ASP A 229 4.28 8.57 8.59
N ASP A 230 4.27 7.89 9.73
CA ASP A 230 3.12 7.17 10.31
C ASP A 230 3.00 7.43 11.82
N HIS A 231 2.95 8.71 12.21
CA HIS A 231 2.99 9.13 13.62
C HIS A 231 2.00 8.38 14.53
N ALA A 232 0.78 8.13 14.05
CA ALA A 232 -0.28 7.53 14.85
C ALA A 232 -0.03 6.04 15.11
N TYR A 233 0.45 5.29 14.13
CA TYR A 233 0.73 3.86 14.28
C TYR A 233 1.95 3.59 15.14
N VAL A 234 3.03 4.35 14.94
CA VAL A 234 4.24 4.14 15.75
C VAL A 234 4.00 4.57 17.20
N PHE A 235 3.21 5.63 17.41
CA PHE A 235 2.72 5.99 18.74
C PHE A 235 1.90 4.86 19.36
N LEU A 236 0.89 4.36 18.63
CA LEU A 236 0.00 3.32 19.14
C LEU A 236 0.79 2.06 19.55
N ALA A 237 1.74 1.62 18.71
CA ALA A 237 2.59 0.49 19.01
C ALA A 237 3.41 0.67 20.30
N ALA A 238 4.02 1.85 20.48
CA ALA A 238 4.76 2.18 21.69
C ALA A 238 3.85 2.29 22.92
N TYR A 239 2.71 2.97 22.78
CA TYR A 239 1.74 3.17 23.85
C TYR A 239 1.17 1.85 24.37
N GLU A 240 0.73 0.94 23.47
CA GLU A 240 0.19 -0.36 23.86
C GLU A 240 1.23 -1.20 24.59
N PHE A 241 2.46 -1.27 24.05
CA PHE A 241 3.56 -1.99 24.69
C PHE A 241 3.82 -1.46 26.11
N LEU A 242 4.02 -0.15 26.26
CA LEU A 242 4.32 0.46 27.55
C LEU A 242 3.16 0.35 28.55
N LYS A 243 1.92 0.37 28.07
CA LYS A 243 0.73 0.18 28.92
C LYS A 243 0.62 -1.26 29.41
N GLU A 244 0.87 -2.25 28.56
CA GLU A 244 0.87 -3.66 28.94
C GLU A 244 1.96 -4.00 29.95
N GLU A 245 3.17 -3.45 29.76
CA GLU A 245 4.28 -3.58 30.70
C GLU A 245 4.13 -2.72 31.96
N LYS A 246 3.05 -1.93 32.07
CA LYS A 246 2.79 -1.00 33.17
C LYS A 246 3.92 0.00 33.41
N ALA A 247 4.65 0.36 32.35
CA ALA A 247 5.80 1.24 32.40
C ALA A 247 5.52 2.63 31.81
N LEU A 248 4.29 2.90 31.34
CA LEU A 248 3.92 4.14 30.65
C LEU A 248 4.39 5.42 31.36
N GLU A 249 4.26 5.50 32.69
CA GLU A 249 4.67 6.66 33.48
C GLU A 249 6.19 6.93 33.39
N ASP A 250 7.02 5.88 33.36
CA ASP A 250 8.48 6.00 33.31
C ASP A 250 8.95 6.69 32.03
N PHE A 251 8.22 6.48 30.92
CA PHE A 251 8.51 7.01 29.59
C PHE A 251 7.76 8.31 29.26
N THR A 252 6.95 8.80 30.18
CA THR A 252 6.16 10.02 29.99
C THR A 252 6.93 11.25 30.48
N VAL A 253 6.77 12.38 29.78
CA VAL A 253 7.27 13.68 30.21
C VAL A 253 6.11 14.67 30.30
N SER A 254 6.05 15.38 31.43
CA SER A 254 5.08 16.45 31.67
C SER A 254 5.67 17.80 31.27
N ASN A 255 4.92 18.61 30.53
CA ASN A 255 5.24 20.01 30.26
C ASN A 255 3.99 20.89 30.42
N GLU A 256 4.08 22.19 30.09
CA GLU A 256 2.95 23.12 30.21
C GLU A 256 1.72 22.75 29.34
N HIS A 257 1.91 21.87 28.37
CA HIS A 257 0.87 21.34 27.50
C HIS A 257 0.39 19.95 27.91
N GLY A 258 0.84 19.40 29.05
CA GLY A 258 0.42 18.11 29.60
C GLY A 258 1.45 16.99 29.42
N ASP A 259 0.96 15.74 29.41
CA ASP A 259 1.78 14.53 29.42
C ASP A 259 1.92 13.91 28.02
N PHE A 260 3.15 13.49 27.67
CA PHE A 260 3.48 12.95 26.36
C PHE A 260 4.51 11.82 26.48
N LEU A 261 4.52 10.87 25.53
CA LEU A 261 5.63 9.92 25.42
C LEU A 261 6.91 10.64 25.02
N SER A 262 8.02 10.31 25.68
CA SER A 262 9.34 10.89 25.40
C SER A 262 10.21 9.88 24.63
N PRO A 263 10.48 10.11 23.32
CA PRO A 263 11.42 9.30 22.56
C PRO A 263 12.81 9.22 23.19
N LEU A 264 13.25 10.28 23.86
CA LEU A 264 14.55 10.32 24.55
C LEU A 264 14.57 9.38 25.77
N LYS A 265 13.53 9.39 26.60
CA LYS A 265 13.42 8.44 27.73
C LYS A 265 13.34 7.00 27.23
N MET A 266 12.60 6.77 26.14
CA MET A 266 12.53 5.46 25.48
C MET A 266 13.93 5.00 25.06
N GLU A 267 14.72 5.87 24.44
CA GLU A 267 16.11 5.57 24.05
C GLU A 267 17.03 5.25 25.24
N GLN A 268 16.86 5.96 26.36
CA GLN A 268 17.73 5.80 27.53
C GLN A 268 17.42 4.54 28.35
N THR A 269 16.20 4.04 28.27
CA THR A 269 15.70 3.01 29.20
C THR A 269 15.33 1.70 28.51
N LEU A 270 14.78 1.74 27.28
CA LEU A 270 14.38 0.51 26.58
C LEU A 270 15.60 -0.30 26.15
N THR A 271 15.52 -1.60 26.40
CA THR A 271 16.43 -2.60 25.87
C THR A 271 16.17 -2.85 24.38
N GLU A 272 17.15 -3.47 23.71
CA GLU A 272 17.00 -3.88 22.30
C GLU A 272 15.79 -4.82 22.08
N GLY A 273 15.48 -5.68 23.05
CA GLY A 273 14.33 -6.58 22.98
C GLY A 273 13.00 -5.82 22.97
N GLU A 274 12.86 -4.82 23.85
CA GLU A 274 11.65 -4.00 23.96
C GLU A 274 11.45 -3.11 22.73
N TRP A 275 12.54 -2.54 22.19
CA TRP A 275 12.49 -1.89 20.87
C TRP A 275 12.01 -2.83 19.77
N GLY A 276 12.52 -4.07 19.77
CA GLY A 276 12.10 -5.14 18.86
C GLY A 276 10.58 -5.38 18.92
N GLU A 277 10.02 -5.45 20.12
CA GLU A 277 8.57 -5.64 20.35
C GLU A 277 7.75 -4.44 19.86
N ILE A 278 8.15 -3.20 20.17
CA ILE A 278 7.46 -2.00 19.69
C ILE A 278 7.42 -1.97 18.16
N PHE A 279 8.56 -2.22 17.50
CA PHE A 279 8.60 -2.26 16.04
C PHE A 279 7.80 -3.45 15.49
N SER A 280 7.80 -4.60 16.14
CA SER A 280 6.98 -5.75 15.76
C SER A 280 5.48 -5.39 15.76
N ARG A 281 5.01 -4.74 16.83
CA ARG A 281 3.63 -4.24 16.94
C ARG A 281 3.29 -3.24 15.85
N TYR A 282 4.14 -2.25 15.61
CA TYR A 282 3.95 -1.27 14.52
C TYR A 282 3.70 -1.96 13.18
N PHE A 283 4.53 -2.95 12.82
CA PHE A 283 4.37 -3.66 11.56
C PHE A 283 3.16 -4.61 11.56
N SER A 284 2.76 -5.16 12.70
CA SER A 284 1.49 -5.88 12.82
C SER A 284 0.28 -4.98 12.54
N ILE A 285 0.31 -3.73 13.03
CA ILE A 285 -0.73 -2.71 12.76
C ILE A 285 -0.73 -2.35 11.26
N LYS A 286 0.44 -2.16 10.63
CA LYS A 286 0.54 -1.92 9.17
C LYS A 286 -0.03 -3.08 8.36
N ARG A 287 0.21 -4.33 8.79
CA ARG A 287 -0.39 -5.52 8.18
C ARG A 287 -1.92 -5.52 8.32
N GLU A 288 -2.45 -5.14 9.48
CA GLU A 288 -3.89 -4.99 9.67
C GLU A 288 -4.48 -3.93 8.74
N HIS A 289 -3.84 -2.76 8.63
CA HIS A 289 -4.27 -1.69 7.72
C HIS A 289 -4.34 -2.15 6.25
N ALA A 290 -3.34 -2.90 5.80
CA ALA A 290 -3.34 -3.48 4.46
C ALA A 290 -4.45 -4.52 4.30
N ARG A 291 -4.60 -5.43 5.28
CA ARG A 291 -5.66 -6.46 5.28
C ARG A 291 -7.07 -5.86 5.31
N LEU A 292 -7.25 -4.68 5.90
CA LEU A 292 -8.53 -3.97 5.93
C LEU A 292 -9.06 -3.69 4.53
N LEU A 293 -8.20 -3.48 3.52
CA LEU A 293 -8.61 -3.33 2.14
C LEU A 293 -9.26 -4.60 1.59
N ILE A 294 -8.72 -5.78 1.93
CA ILE A 294 -9.31 -7.08 1.57
C ILE A 294 -10.66 -7.25 2.26
N SER A 295 -10.71 -7.01 3.57
CA SER A 295 -11.95 -7.14 4.36
C SER A 295 -13.04 -6.19 3.88
N ALA A 296 -12.69 -4.95 3.51
CA ALA A 296 -13.64 -3.97 2.96
C ALA A 296 -14.31 -4.42 1.66
N PHE A 297 -13.62 -5.24 0.86
CA PHE A 297 -14.17 -5.80 -0.37
C PHE A 297 -15.03 -7.04 -0.13
N LEU A 298 -14.64 -7.89 0.83
CA LEU A 298 -15.36 -9.13 1.18
C LEU A 298 -16.64 -8.88 2.00
N GLU A 299 -16.58 -7.94 2.93
CA GLU A 299 -17.65 -7.65 3.91
C GLU A 299 -17.98 -6.14 3.91
N PRO A 300 -18.38 -5.56 2.76
CA PRO A 300 -18.50 -4.11 2.59
C PRO A 300 -19.46 -3.45 3.59
N GLU A 301 -20.46 -4.17 4.10
CA GLU A 301 -21.38 -3.69 5.12
C GLU A 301 -20.70 -3.30 6.45
N ASN A 302 -19.58 -3.94 6.79
CA ASN A 302 -18.83 -3.71 8.03
C ASN A 302 -17.91 -2.49 7.97
N TYR A 303 -17.67 -1.96 6.77
CA TYR A 303 -16.66 -0.93 6.54
C TYR A 303 -17.27 0.26 5.82
N LYS A 304 -17.42 1.38 6.52
CA LYS A 304 -17.94 2.63 5.96
C LYS A 304 -16.82 3.65 5.75
N ASN A 305 -17.03 4.54 4.79
CA ASN A 305 -16.23 5.76 4.72
C ASN A 305 -16.47 6.64 5.96
N MET A 306 -15.60 7.62 6.14
CA MET A 306 -15.62 8.56 7.27
C MET A 306 -16.96 9.27 7.51
N GLU A 307 -17.71 9.52 6.45
CA GLU A 307 -19.01 10.20 6.55
C GLU A 307 -20.16 9.25 6.94
N GLY A 308 -19.90 7.94 6.97
CA GLY A 308 -20.93 6.91 7.16
C GLY A 308 -21.90 6.79 5.98
N THR A 309 -21.63 7.48 4.87
CA THR A 309 -22.55 7.63 3.73
C THR A 309 -22.45 6.46 2.74
N MET A 310 -21.30 5.79 2.67
CA MET A 310 -21.04 4.72 1.71
C MET A 310 -20.14 3.65 2.32
N ASN A 311 -20.22 2.41 1.83
CA ASN A 311 -19.21 1.43 2.18
C ASN A 311 -17.85 1.79 1.55
N LEU A 312 -16.78 1.34 2.19
CA LEU A 312 -15.42 1.73 1.83
C LEU A 312 -15.02 1.22 0.44
N LYS A 313 -15.52 0.05 0.03
CA LYS A 313 -15.34 -0.53 -1.31
C LYS A 313 -15.89 0.39 -2.41
N ASP A 314 -17.16 0.76 -2.31
CA ASP A 314 -17.82 1.60 -3.31
C ASP A 314 -17.25 3.02 -3.29
N TYR A 315 -16.90 3.53 -2.11
CA TYR A 315 -16.24 4.83 -1.98
C TYR A 315 -14.87 4.84 -2.68
N PHE A 316 -14.06 3.79 -2.50
CA PHE A 316 -12.79 3.61 -3.20
C PHE A 316 -12.98 3.58 -4.71
N LYS A 317 -13.89 2.72 -5.22
CA LYS A 317 -14.20 2.63 -6.66
C LYS A 317 -14.61 3.99 -7.23
N GLY A 318 -15.49 4.69 -6.55
CA GLY A 318 -15.95 6.04 -6.93
C GLY A 318 -14.80 7.06 -6.96
N LYS A 319 -13.89 7.03 -5.99
CA LYS A 319 -12.71 7.92 -5.95
C LYS A 319 -11.73 7.64 -7.09
N VAL A 320 -11.49 6.37 -7.43
CA VAL A 320 -10.64 6.00 -8.58
C VAL A 320 -11.24 6.57 -9.88
N GLN A 321 -12.54 6.39 -10.10
CA GLN A 321 -13.21 6.88 -11.31
C GLN A 321 -13.21 8.40 -11.38
N LYS A 322 -13.60 9.08 -10.28
CA LYS A 322 -13.60 10.53 -10.21
C LYS A 322 -12.22 11.13 -10.52
N ARG A 323 -11.16 10.59 -9.92
CA ARG A 323 -9.78 11.05 -10.16
C ARG A 323 -9.38 10.89 -11.62
N TRP A 324 -9.77 9.79 -12.27
CA TRP A 324 -9.51 9.57 -13.69
C TRP A 324 -10.28 10.55 -14.58
N GLU A 325 -11.55 10.81 -14.29
CA GLU A 325 -12.37 11.77 -15.02
C GLU A 325 -11.84 13.21 -14.89
N GLU A 326 -11.44 13.62 -13.69
CA GLU A 326 -10.89 14.96 -13.41
C GLU A 326 -9.57 15.22 -14.15
N ASN A 327 -8.72 14.20 -14.34
CA ASN A 327 -7.47 14.33 -15.08
C ASN A 327 -7.65 14.42 -16.61
N ARG A 328 -8.86 14.12 -17.12
CA ARG A 328 -9.19 14.18 -18.55
C ARG A 328 -9.88 15.49 -18.96
N ALA A 329 -10.38 16.27 -18.00
CA ALA A 329 -11.11 17.51 -18.20
C ALA A 329 -10.16 18.71 -18.37
#